data_AF-A0A962ICT1-F1
#
_entry.id   AF-A0A962ICT1-F1
#
_cell.length_a   1.000
_cell.length_b   1.000
_cell.length_c   1.000
_cell.angle_alpha   90.00
_cell.angle_beta   90.00
_cell.angle_gamma   90.00
#
_symmetry.space_group_name_H-M   'P 1'
#
loop_
_entity.id
_entity.type
_entity.pdbx_description
1 polymer ?
#
loop_
_entity_poly.entity_id
_entity_poly.type
_entity_poly.pdbx_seq_one_letter_code
_entity_poly.pdbx_strand_id
1 'polypeptide(L)'
;IELIQQALNPANRDEPYILLKLSQAQFGAGQYQASVDTLDALIEANPGFRSPDGHLIYARSLEALGHKQEALEEYASLATAYPGEEGRARYANLLVELGQRDKAEEIWHEMLLRSKRAPGYYRRKEKPWLKQAEQHLKQAGTGSNP
;
A
#
# COMPACT_ATOMS: atom_id res chain seq x y z
N ILE A 1 -0.48 21.46 -1.13
CA ILE A 1 -1.63 21.18 -0.24
C ILE A 1 -2.54 22.39 -0.13
N GLU A 2 -2.00 23.56 0.24
CA GLU A 2 -2.78 24.81 0.42
C GLU A 2 -3.70 25.15 -0.76
N LEU A 3 -3.25 24.98 -2.01
CA LEU A 3 -4.08 25.24 -3.19
C LEU A 3 -5.33 24.35 -3.28
N ILE A 4 -5.23 23.06 -2.89
CA ILE A 4 -6.36 22.13 -2.93
C ILE A 4 -7.33 22.46 -1.79
N GLN A 5 -6.80 22.76 -0.60
CA GLN A 5 -7.61 23.15 0.55
C GLN A 5 -8.37 24.47 0.31
N GLN A 6 -7.74 25.45 -0.34
CA GLN A 6 -8.38 26.71 -0.71
C GLN A 6 -9.42 26.54 -1.83
N ALA A 7 -9.31 25.49 -2.64
CA ALA A 7 -10.27 25.15 -3.68
C ALA A 7 -11.47 24.34 -3.17
N LEU A 8 -11.45 23.87 -1.91
CA LEU A 8 -12.59 23.21 -1.28
C LEU A 8 -13.67 24.24 -0.96
N ASN A 9 -14.89 23.93 -1.36
CA ASN A 9 -16.07 24.68 -1.02
C ASN A 9 -17.23 23.71 -0.71
N PRO A 10 -18.34 24.17 -0.13
CA PRO A 10 -19.45 23.29 0.21
C PRO A 10 -20.03 22.50 -0.98
N ALA A 11 -19.81 22.94 -2.22
CA ALA A 11 -20.31 22.27 -3.41
C ALA A 11 -19.41 21.12 -3.91
N ASN A 12 -18.15 21.04 -3.46
CA ASN A 12 -17.18 20.05 -3.95
C ASN A 12 -16.43 19.31 -2.83
N ARG A 13 -16.78 19.56 -1.57
CA ARG A 13 -16.09 19.00 -0.40
C ARG A 13 -16.20 17.47 -0.29
N ASP A 14 -17.27 16.89 -0.83
CA ASP A 14 -17.54 15.45 -0.78
C ASP A 14 -17.18 14.76 -2.11
N GLU A 15 -16.65 15.52 -3.08
CA GLU A 15 -16.32 15.00 -4.42
C GLU A 15 -15.13 14.03 -4.34
N PRO A 16 -15.30 12.77 -4.79
CA PRO A 16 -14.36 11.70 -4.48
C PRO A 16 -12.98 11.93 -5.06
N TYR A 17 -12.89 12.52 -6.25
CA TYR A 17 -11.60 12.83 -6.89
C TYR A 17 -10.86 13.98 -6.22
N ILE A 18 -11.56 14.92 -5.57
CA ILE A 18 -10.93 16.03 -4.86
C ILE A 18 -10.37 15.53 -3.54
N LEU A 19 -11.14 14.75 -2.78
CA LEU A 19 -10.69 14.13 -1.54
C LEU A 19 -9.50 13.17 -1.80
N LEU A 20 -9.55 12.37 -2.87
CA LEU A 20 -8.42 11.53 -3.26
C LEU A 20 -7.15 12.35 -3.56
N LYS A 21 -7.25 13.44 -4.32
CA LYS A 21 -6.10 14.32 -4.60
C LYS A 21 -5.58 15.02 -3.35
N LEU A 22 -6.46 15.41 -2.44
CA LEU A 22 -6.08 16.01 -1.16
C LEU A 22 -5.29 15.01 -0.31
N SER A 23 -5.79 13.78 -0.15
CA SER A 23 -5.11 12.72 0.60
C SER A 23 -3.72 12.40 0.03
N GLN A 24 -3.59 12.36 -1.29
CA GLN A 24 -2.31 12.20 -2.00
C GLN A 24 -1.34 13.33 -1.67
N ALA A 25 -1.81 14.58 -1.68
CA ALA A 25 -0.99 15.73 -1.36
C ALA A 25 -0.54 15.73 0.11
N GLN A 26 -1.45 15.44 1.05
CA GLN A 26 -1.17 15.31 2.49
C GLN A 26 -0.14 14.22 2.76
N PHE A 27 -0.32 13.04 2.17
CA PHE A 27 0.62 11.94 2.25
C PHE A 27 2.02 12.34 1.76
N GLY A 28 2.08 12.99 0.58
CA GLY A 28 3.33 13.48 -0.01
C GLY A 28 4.06 14.51 0.85
N ALA A 29 3.34 15.24 1.71
CA ALA A 29 3.94 16.19 2.67
C ALA A 29 4.19 15.59 4.06
N GLY A 30 4.00 14.28 4.25
CA GLY A 30 4.18 13.62 5.54
C GLY A 30 3.06 13.89 6.56
N GLN A 31 1.93 14.47 6.13
CA GLN A 31 0.76 14.70 6.97
C GLN A 31 -0.12 13.44 7.01
N TYR A 32 0.43 12.35 7.56
CA TYR A 32 -0.19 11.03 7.49
C TYR A 32 -1.57 10.97 8.15
N GLN A 33 -1.74 11.57 9.34
CA GLN A 33 -3.05 11.62 10.01
C GLN A 33 -4.09 12.35 9.15
N ALA A 34 -3.74 13.51 8.60
CA ALA A 34 -4.65 14.27 7.75
C ALA A 34 -5.04 13.49 6.48
N SER A 35 -4.11 12.68 5.94
CA SER A 35 -4.37 11.80 4.80
C SER A 35 -5.38 10.70 5.16
N VAL A 36 -5.21 10.05 6.32
CA VAL A 36 -6.16 9.06 6.87
C VAL A 36 -7.54 9.69 7.04
N ASP A 37 -7.64 10.82 7.75
CA ASP A 37 -8.91 11.50 8.00
C ASP A 37 -9.64 11.86 6.69
N THR A 38 -8.88 12.27 5.67
CA THR A 38 -9.43 12.62 4.35
C THR A 38 -9.93 11.40 3.58
N LEU A 39 -9.25 10.26 3.72
CA LEU A 39 -9.64 9.00 3.09
C LEU A 39 -10.83 8.35 3.81
N ASP A 40 -10.92 8.48 5.13
CA ASP A 40 -12.10 8.05 5.89
C ASP A 40 -13.34 8.86 5.46
N ALA A 41 -13.21 10.18 5.35
CA ALA A 41 -14.29 11.04 4.83
C ALA A 41 -14.68 10.70 3.39
N LEU A 42 -13.69 10.34 2.55
CA LEU A 42 -13.94 9.87 1.18
C LEU A 42 -14.79 8.59 1.18
N ILE A 43 -14.46 7.61 2.01
CA ILE A 43 -15.17 6.32 2.10
C ILE A 43 -16.59 6.54 2.66
N GLU A 44 -16.73 7.37 3.69
CA GLU A 44 -18.01 7.70 4.32
C GLU A 44 -18.96 8.41 3.33
N ALA A 45 -18.48 9.44 2.64
CA ALA A 45 -19.27 10.19 1.68
C ALA A 45 -19.52 9.42 0.37
N ASN A 46 -18.61 8.50 0.00
CA ASN A 46 -18.67 7.78 -1.27
C ASN A 46 -18.44 6.26 -1.10
N PRO A 47 -19.34 5.50 -0.44
CA PRO A 47 -19.13 4.07 -0.14
C PRO A 47 -18.97 3.16 -1.36
N GLY A 48 -19.41 3.61 -2.54
CA GLY A 48 -19.26 2.91 -3.82
C GLY A 48 -18.00 3.27 -4.60
N PHE A 49 -17.26 4.31 -4.19
CA PHE A 49 -16.02 4.70 -4.86
C PHE A 49 -14.93 3.69 -4.55
N ARG A 50 -14.16 3.31 -5.59
CA ARG A 50 -13.07 2.34 -5.47
C ARG A 50 -11.82 2.97 -6.06
N SER A 51 -10.81 3.13 -5.21
CA SER A 51 -9.52 3.69 -5.61
C SER A 51 -8.40 2.82 -5.04
N PRO A 52 -7.86 1.87 -5.82
CA PRO A 52 -6.73 1.05 -5.38
C PRO A 52 -5.56 1.91 -4.85
N ASP A 53 -5.30 3.06 -5.48
CA ASP A 53 -4.27 3.99 -5.05
C ASP A 53 -4.62 4.69 -3.73
N GLY A 54 -5.90 4.99 -3.50
CA GLY A 54 -6.38 5.53 -2.22
C GLY A 54 -6.18 4.54 -1.08
N HIS A 55 -6.55 3.27 -1.28
CA HIS A 55 -6.32 2.19 -0.33
C HIS A 55 -4.82 2.00 -0.02
N LEU A 56 -3.96 2.05 -1.04
CA LEU A 56 -2.51 1.96 -0.83
C LEU A 56 -1.96 3.15 -0.02
N ILE A 57 -2.45 4.36 -0.25
CA ILE A 57 -2.07 5.54 0.54
C ILE A 57 -2.57 5.42 1.98
N TYR A 58 -3.77 4.88 2.18
CA TYR A 58 -4.35 4.63 3.50
C TYR A 58 -3.47 3.70 4.33
N ALA A 59 -3.16 2.51 3.80
CA ALA A 59 -2.32 1.52 4.47
C ALA A 59 -0.93 2.09 4.83
N ARG A 60 -0.32 2.83 3.90
CA ARG A 60 0.99 3.47 4.11
C ARG A 60 0.95 4.57 5.16
N SER A 61 -0.16 5.31 5.24
CA SER A 61 -0.34 6.36 6.24
C SER A 61 -0.50 5.76 7.64
N LEU A 62 -1.33 4.70 7.76
CA LEU A 62 -1.50 3.94 9.00
C LEU A 62 -0.16 3.35 9.48
N GLU A 63 0.60 2.75 8.56
CA GLU A 63 1.93 2.20 8.86
C GLU A 63 2.88 3.29 9.38
N ALA A 64 2.90 4.46 8.74
CA ALA A 64 3.74 5.59 9.14
C ALA A 64 3.34 6.19 10.52
N LEU A 65 2.07 6.08 10.89
CA LEU A 65 1.55 6.45 12.21
C LEU A 65 1.79 5.37 13.29
N GLY A 66 2.30 4.20 12.89
CA GLY A 66 2.53 3.07 13.81
C GLY A 66 1.29 2.21 14.06
N HIS A 67 0.19 2.43 13.34
CA HIS A 67 -1.03 1.63 13.40
C HIS A 67 -0.85 0.32 12.62
N LYS A 68 0.14 -0.48 13.04
CA LYS A 68 0.65 -1.61 12.26
C LYS A 68 -0.40 -2.70 12.00
N GLN A 69 -1.31 -2.93 12.94
CA GLN A 69 -2.33 -3.96 12.77
C GLN A 69 -3.37 -3.56 11.72
N GLU A 70 -3.86 -2.32 11.76
CA GLU A 70 -4.80 -1.77 10.76
C GLU A 70 -4.15 -1.70 9.37
N ALA A 71 -2.89 -1.25 9.30
CA ALA A 71 -2.12 -1.25 8.06
C ALA A 71 -1.97 -2.67 7.49
N LEU A 72 -1.74 -3.67 8.33
CA LEU A 72 -1.61 -5.06 7.92
C LEU A 72 -2.90 -5.60 7.29
N GLU A 73 -4.05 -5.30 7.89
CA GLU A 73 -5.37 -5.70 7.39
C GLU A 73 -5.65 -5.06 6.03
N GLU A 74 -5.37 -3.77 5.88
CA GLU A 74 -5.54 -3.06 4.62
C GLU A 74 -4.58 -3.59 3.53
N TYR A 75 -3.33 -3.85 3.89
CA TYR A 75 -2.36 -4.46 2.97
C TYR A 75 -2.75 -5.87 2.55
N ALA A 76 -3.36 -6.67 3.44
CA ALA A 76 -3.86 -8.00 3.08
C ALA A 76 -4.98 -7.90 2.02
N SER A 77 -5.90 -6.94 2.17
CA SER A 77 -6.92 -6.64 1.16
C SER A 77 -6.28 -6.26 -0.18
N LEU A 78 -5.32 -5.33 -0.16
CA LEU A 78 -4.57 -4.90 -1.34
C LEU A 78 -3.78 -6.03 -2.01
N ALA A 79 -3.19 -6.96 -1.24
CA ALA A 79 -2.44 -8.07 -1.79
C ALA A 79 -3.28 -8.97 -2.71
N THR A 80 -4.60 -9.02 -2.47
CA THR A 80 -5.55 -9.78 -3.30
C THR A 80 -6.08 -8.96 -4.49
N ALA A 81 -6.33 -7.66 -4.32
CA ALA A 81 -7.08 -6.84 -5.28
C ALA A 81 -6.23 -5.84 -6.09
N TYR A 82 -5.04 -5.46 -5.62
CA TYR A 82 -4.25 -4.37 -6.21
C TYR A 82 -3.44 -4.81 -7.44
N PRO A 83 -3.50 -4.05 -8.57
CA PRO A 83 -2.70 -4.31 -9.76
C PRO A 83 -1.26 -3.76 -9.59
N GLY A 84 -0.39 -4.54 -8.93
CA GLY A 84 1.02 -4.19 -8.76
C GLY A 84 1.67 -5.00 -7.65
N GLU A 85 2.99 -4.91 -7.50
CA GLU A 85 3.73 -5.64 -6.47
C GLU A 85 4.02 -4.81 -5.22
N GLU A 86 3.82 -3.49 -5.25
CA GLU A 86 4.04 -2.62 -4.08
C GLU A 86 3.21 -3.05 -2.87
N GLY A 87 1.90 -3.29 -3.04
CA GLY A 87 1.02 -3.70 -1.95
C GLY A 87 1.47 -5.02 -1.32
N ARG A 88 1.84 -6.02 -2.13
CA ARG A 88 2.32 -7.32 -1.64
C ARG A 88 3.67 -7.20 -0.94
N ALA A 89 4.57 -6.37 -1.47
CA ALA A 89 5.87 -6.17 -0.87
C ALA A 89 5.77 -5.50 0.50
N ARG A 90 4.95 -4.45 0.62
CA ARG A 90 4.70 -3.77 1.89
C ARG A 90 4.01 -4.68 2.90
N TYR A 91 3.02 -5.45 2.44
CA TYR A 91 2.38 -6.48 3.28
C TYR A 91 3.40 -7.45 3.87
N ALA A 92 4.26 -8.04 3.03
CA ALA A 92 5.26 -9.00 3.47
C ALA A 92 6.33 -8.38 4.38
N ASN A 93 6.74 -7.12 4.14
CA ASN A 93 7.64 -6.41 5.05
C ASN A 93 7.01 -6.23 6.44
N LEU A 94 5.76 -5.78 6.49
CA LEU A 94 5.06 -5.56 7.75
C LEU A 94 4.82 -6.88 8.50
N LEU A 95 4.56 -7.99 7.78
CA LEU A 95 4.52 -9.33 8.37
C LEU A 95 5.85 -9.70 9.03
N VAL A 96 7.00 -9.43 8.39
CA VAL A 96 8.32 -9.66 8.99
C VAL A 96 8.51 -8.83 10.26
N GLU A 97 8.15 -7.55 10.23
CA GLU A 97 8.24 -6.67 11.41
C GLU A 97 7.39 -7.15 12.59
N LEU A 98 6.23 -7.73 12.30
CA LEU A 98 5.33 -8.32 13.28
C LEU A 98 5.69 -9.76 13.65
N GLY A 99 6.83 -10.28 13.19
CA GLY A 99 7.33 -11.62 13.51
C GLY A 99 6.66 -12.77 12.74
N GLN A 100 5.76 -12.48 11.80
CA GLN A 100 5.06 -13.46 10.97
C GLN A 100 5.88 -13.83 9.72
N ARG A 101 7.09 -14.35 9.94
CA ARG A 101 8.08 -14.61 8.86
C ARG A 101 7.60 -15.65 7.86
N ASP A 102 7.01 -16.76 8.30
CA ASP A 102 6.53 -17.82 7.42
C ASP A 102 5.53 -17.30 6.39
N LYS A 103 4.56 -16.49 6.84
CA LYS A 103 3.59 -15.83 5.95
C LYS A 103 4.26 -14.85 5.00
N ALA A 104 5.25 -14.09 5.45
CA ALA A 104 5.98 -13.18 4.58
C ALA A 104 6.71 -13.93 3.45
N GLU A 105 7.33 -15.07 3.76
CA GLU A 105 8.00 -15.94 2.78
C GLU A 105 7.03 -16.46 1.72
N GLU A 106 5.82 -16.89 2.12
CA GLU A 106 4.75 -17.27 1.17
C GLU A 106 4.44 -16.14 0.18
N ILE A 107 4.26 -14.91 0.67
CA ILE A 107 3.99 -13.75 -0.18
C ILE A 107 5.16 -13.45 -1.13
N TRP A 108 6.40 -13.52 -0.65
CA TRP A 108 7.58 -13.33 -1.50
C TRP A 108 7.68 -14.37 -2.61
N HIS A 109 7.43 -15.64 -2.29
CA HIS A 109 7.39 -16.72 -3.27
C HIS A 109 6.29 -16.49 -4.33
N GLU A 110 5.10 -16.08 -3.91
CA GLU A 110 4.01 -15.75 -4.83
C GLU A 110 4.38 -14.62 -5.81
N MET A 111 4.98 -13.53 -5.31
CA MET A 111 5.42 -12.41 -6.16
C MET A 111 6.40 -12.88 -7.24
N LEU A 112 7.37 -13.72 -6.89
CA LEU A 112 8.32 -14.26 -7.86
C LEU A 112 7.66 -15.22 -8.85
N LEU A 113 6.70 -16.03 -8.42
CA LEU A 113 5.94 -16.91 -9.32
C LEU A 113 5.10 -16.11 -10.33
N ARG A 114 4.43 -15.04 -9.87
CA ARG A 114 3.65 -14.13 -10.73
C ARG A 114 4.55 -13.44 -11.75
N SER A 115 5.69 -12.92 -11.32
CA SER A 115 6.61 -12.20 -12.22
C SER A 115 7.18 -13.07 -13.35
N LYS A 116 7.41 -14.37 -13.10
CA LYS A 116 7.83 -15.33 -14.14
C LYS A 116 6.78 -15.48 -15.24
N ARG A 117 5.50 -15.40 -14.91
CA ARG A 117 4.37 -15.52 -15.85
C ARG A 117 3.98 -14.18 -16.48
N ALA A 118 4.43 -13.06 -15.91
CA ALA A 118 4.06 -11.73 -16.36
C ALA A 118 4.84 -11.28 -17.62
N PRO A 119 4.31 -10.33 -18.41
CA PRO A 119 5.02 -9.72 -19.52
C PRO A 119 6.30 -8.96 -19.09
N GLY A 120 7.23 -8.78 -20.02
CA GLY A 120 8.51 -8.10 -19.73
C GLY A 120 8.36 -6.65 -19.24
N TYR A 121 7.33 -5.92 -19.71
CA TYR A 121 7.06 -4.55 -19.24
C TYR A 121 6.65 -4.53 -17.76
N TYR A 122 5.85 -5.51 -17.32
CA TYR A 122 5.39 -5.64 -15.94
C TYR A 122 6.59 -5.90 -15.03
N ARG A 123 7.43 -6.88 -15.37
CA ARG A 123 8.66 -7.16 -14.62
C ARG A 123 9.58 -5.95 -14.50
N ARG A 124 9.65 -5.11 -15.54
CA ARG A 124 10.47 -3.88 -15.53
C ARG A 124 9.88 -2.83 -14.59
N LYS A 125 8.56 -2.60 -14.64
CA LYS A 125 7.84 -1.66 -13.77
C LYS A 125 7.97 -2.07 -12.30
N GLU A 126 7.77 -3.35 -12.01
CA GLU A 126 7.75 -3.89 -10.64
C GLU A 126 9.12 -4.35 -10.14
N LYS A 127 10.20 -4.12 -10.91
CA LYS A 127 11.56 -4.58 -10.61
C LYS A 127 12.05 -4.24 -9.19
N PRO A 128 11.80 -3.04 -8.64
CA PRO A 128 12.24 -2.71 -7.28
C PRO A 128 11.67 -3.68 -6.23
N TRP A 129 10.37 -4.00 -6.34
CA TRP A 129 9.66 -4.88 -5.42
C TRP A 129 10.05 -6.35 -5.60
N LEU A 130 10.24 -6.78 -6.85
CA LEU A 130 10.70 -8.14 -7.15
C LEU A 130 12.13 -8.39 -6.64
N LYS A 131 13.01 -7.39 -6.76
CA LYS A 131 14.38 -7.48 -6.22
C LYS A 131 14.36 -7.61 -4.69
N GLN A 132 13.45 -6.91 -4.02
CA GLN A 132 13.27 -7.04 -2.58
C GLN A 132 12.84 -8.46 -2.19
N ALA A 133 11.86 -9.03 -2.91
CA ALA A 133 11.43 -10.42 -2.69
C ALA A 133 12.58 -11.44 -2.86
N GLU A 134 13.41 -11.29 -3.90
CA GLU A 134 14.60 -12.13 -4.11
C GLU A 134 15.62 -12.01 -2.97
N GLN A 135 15.83 -10.80 -2.44
CA GLN A 135 16.76 -10.55 -1.35
C GLN A 135 16.30 -11.20 -0.04
N HIS A 136 15.02 -11.09 0.29
CA HIS A 136 14.45 -11.71 1.49
C HIS A 136 14.55 -13.24 1.45
N LEU A 137 14.16 -13.87 0.33
CA LEU A 137 14.22 -15.33 0.20
C LEU A 137 15.67 -15.86 0.23
N LYS A 138 16.63 -15.09 -0.31
CA LYS A 138 18.05 -15.46 -0.19
C LYS A 138 18.52 -15.43 1.27
N GLN A 139 18.12 -14.42 2.03
CA GLN A 139 18.50 -14.29 3.45
C GLN A 139 17.88 -15.39 4.30
N ALA A 140 16.61 -15.74 4.04
CA ALA A 140 15.91 -16.85 4.70
C ALA A 140 16.60 -18.21 4.45
N GLY A 141 17.00 -18.47 3.20
CA GLY A 141 17.73 -19.68 2.83
C GLY A 141 19.14 -19.79 3.42
N THR A 142 19.81 -18.66 3.70
CA THR A 142 21.12 -18.65 4.37
C THR A 142 21.05 -18.78 5.89
N GLY A 143 19.88 -18.54 6.50
CA GLY A 143 19.65 -18.68 7.95
C GLY A 143 19.16 -20.07 8.38
N SER A 144 18.79 -20.92 7.42
CA SER A 144 18.33 -22.30 7.66
C SER A 144 19.45 -23.30 7.39
N ASN A 145 20.50 -23.29 8.22
CA ASN A 145 21.47 -24.39 8.27
C ASN A 145 21.81 -24.67 9.75
N PRO A 146 21.16 -25.64 10.41
CA PRO A 146 21.68 -26.20 11.65
C PRO A 146 22.97 -27.00 11.41
#